data_AF-A0A1B9ISM1-F1
#
_entry.id   AF-A0A1B9ISM1-F1
#
_cell.length_a   1.000
_cell.length_b   1.000
_cell.length_c   1.000
_cell.angle_alpha   90.00
_cell.angle_beta   90.00
_cell.angle_gamma   90.00
#
_symmetry.space_group_name_H-M   'P 1'
#
loop_
_entity.id
_entity.type
_entity.pdbx_description
1 polymer ?
#
loop_
_entity_poly.entity_id
_entity_poly.type
_entity_poly.pdbx_seq_one_letter_code
_entity_poly.pdbx_strand_id
1 'polypeptide(L)'
;MVRSYPLASLRPDQEENSLGCCLIALWHPLAGRSVSTYLYTYLQVAADQSQVSATRITSFPTIGGWVTAVIGALIARKYRVLKPIIIFGMFIETLATGLMLRYRTSHSASNGFIPYPIQALIQAAAPHEHLALVTAGWTAIYYVAFGVGAAISGAMWTNIVPDKLTNYLQGNATLVAAAYADPLTNATQWPVGTWQRDGVARAQDEAQRVMVIVGTVISFIGLLTAIFLLENLRLPDTQSLEESEEYITKAEKKQKKALTVAVVRDGPVAAQ
;
A
#
# COMPACT_ATOMS: atom_id res chain seq x y z
N MET A 1 -6.71 31.92 15.13
CA MET A 1 -7.98 31.34 14.62
C MET A 1 -7.63 30.58 13.35
N VAL A 2 -7.37 29.27 13.48
CA VAL A 2 -6.97 28.42 12.36
C VAL A 2 -8.18 28.32 11.42
N ARG A 3 -8.07 28.95 10.25
CA ARG A 3 -9.11 28.91 9.23
C ARG A 3 -9.06 27.52 8.61
N SER A 4 -9.80 26.60 9.20
CA SER A 4 -10.13 25.31 8.59
C SER A 4 -10.88 25.62 7.31
N TYR A 5 -10.18 25.65 6.18
CA TYR A 5 -10.84 25.54 4.89
C TYR A 5 -11.41 24.12 4.86
N PRO A 6 -12.74 23.92 4.92
CA PRO A 6 -13.28 22.61 4.61
C PRO A 6 -12.82 22.33 3.18
N LEU A 7 -12.09 21.23 2.98
CA LEU A 7 -11.91 20.64 1.67
C LEU A 7 -13.28 20.71 1.00
N ALA A 8 -13.33 21.38 -0.16
CA ALA A 8 -14.53 21.75 -0.88
C ALA A 8 -15.66 20.73 -0.68
N SER A 9 -16.86 21.21 -0.34
CA SER A 9 -18.11 20.44 -0.23
C SER A 9 -18.21 19.32 -1.28
N LEU A 10 -17.61 18.16 -0.99
CA LEU A 10 -17.67 16.97 -1.81
C LEU A 10 -19.05 16.38 -1.61
N ARG A 11 -19.58 15.70 -2.62
CA ARG A 11 -20.81 14.93 -2.42
C ARG A 11 -20.51 13.79 -1.42
N PRO A 12 -21.47 13.36 -0.59
CA PRO A 12 -21.22 12.30 0.40
C PRO A 12 -20.57 11.03 -0.20
N ASP A 13 -20.96 10.66 -1.43
CA ASP A 13 -20.41 9.55 -2.23
C ASP A 13 -18.94 9.75 -2.65
N GLN A 14 -18.47 10.99 -2.76
CA GLN A 14 -17.06 11.29 -3.07
C GLN A 14 -16.18 11.31 -1.82
N GLU A 15 -16.71 11.71 -0.67
CA GLU A 15 -15.99 11.68 0.61
C GLU A 15 -15.70 10.23 1.05
N GLU A 16 -16.70 9.34 0.95
CA GLU A 16 -16.55 7.92 1.28
C GLU A 16 -15.55 7.21 0.35
N ASN A 17 -15.62 7.50 -0.96
CA ASN A 17 -14.65 6.98 -1.92
C ASN A 17 -13.22 7.48 -1.67
N SER A 18 -13.06 8.78 -1.35
CA SER A 18 -11.74 9.33 -1.03
C SER A 18 -11.15 8.70 0.23
N LEU A 19 -11.98 8.46 1.26
CA LEU A 19 -11.57 7.77 2.48
C LEU A 19 -11.17 6.32 2.19
N GLY A 20 -11.96 5.59 1.39
CA GLY A 20 -11.64 4.23 0.96
C GLY A 20 -10.33 4.14 0.19
N CYS A 21 -10.08 5.11 -0.69
CA CYS A 21 -8.82 5.18 -1.44
C CYS A 21 -7.62 5.45 -0.53
N CYS A 22 -7.75 6.34 0.46
CA CYS A 22 -6.69 6.62 1.44
C CYS A 22 -6.38 5.41 2.33
N LEU A 23 -7.41 4.67 2.78
CA LEU A 23 -7.20 3.45 3.56
C LEU A 23 -6.49 2.37 2.74
N ILE A 24 -6.87 2.18 1.49
CA ILE A 24 -6.19 1.22 0.63
C ILE A 24 -4.75 1.65 0.33
N ALA A 25 -4.51 2.96 0.15
CA ALA A 25 -3.17 3.52 0.01
C ALA A 25 -2.27 3.23 1.22
N LEU A 26 -2.87 2.96 2.38
CA LEU A 26 -2.17 2.54 3.59
C LEU A 26 -1.97 1.02 3.61
N TRP A 27 -3.01 0.23 3.38
CA TRP A 27 -2.94 -1.23 3.54
C TRP A 27 -2.03 -1.93 2.51
N HIS A 28 -2.15 -1.54 1.23
CA HIS A 28 -1.42 -2.18 0.13
C HIS A 28 0.12 -2.09 0.27
N PRO A 29 0.74 -0.89 0.35
CA PRO A 29 2.20 -0.81 0.49
C PRO A 29 2.69 -1.39 1.80
N LEU A 30 1.90 -1.31 2.87
CA LEU A 30 2.26 -1.86 4.18
C LEU A 30 2.35 -3.39 4.14
N ALA A 31 1.36 -4.06 3.53
CA ALA A 31 1.36 -5.51 3.36
C ALA A 31 2.55 -5.98 2.50
N GLY A 32 2.73 -5.37 1.32
CA GLY A 32 3.83 -5.72 0.42
C GLY A 32 5.21 -5.51 1.04
N ARG A 33 5.39 -4.41 1.79
CA ARG A 33 6.67 -4.12 2.47
C ARG A 33 6.98 -5.04 3.62
N SER A 34 5.96 -5.45 4.38
CA SER A 34 6.13 -6.37 5.50
C SER A 34 6.72 -7.71 5.05
N VAL A 35 6.36 -8.17 3.84
CA VAL A 35 6.85 -9.43 3.26
C VAL A 35 8.18 -9.27 2.54
N SER A 36 8.37 -8.16 1.80
CA SER A 36 9.54 -7.99 0.91
C SER A 36 10.83 -7.60 1.63
N THR A 37 10.77 -7.01 2.83
CA THR A 37 11.96 -6.40 3.47
C THR A 37 13.08 -7.41 3.74
N TYR A 38 12.73 -8.62 4.19
CA TYR A 38 13.71 -9.68 4.51
C TYR A 38 13.73 -10.84 3.50
N LEU A 39 12.90 -10.76 2.45
CA LEU A 39 12.78 -11.81 1.44
C LEU A 39 14.10 -12.06 0.70
N TYR A 40 14.87 -11.00 0.40
CA TYR A 40 16.18 -11.12 -0.25
C TYR A 40 17.18 -11.92 0.60
N THR A 41 17.24 -11.61 1.90
CA THR A 41 18.10 -12.30 2.86
C THR A 41 17.68 -13.76 3.00
N TYR A 42 16.39 -14.02 3.12
CA TYR A 42 15.84 -15.39 3.16
C TYR A 42 16.21 -16.19 1.90
N LEU A 43 16.08 -15.61 0.71
CA LEU A 43 16.37 -16.31 -0.54
C LEU A 43 17.84 -16.75 -0.65
N GLN A 44 18.77 -15.90 -0.21
CA GLN A 44 20.19 -16.25 -0.27
C GLN A 44 20.59 -17.29 0.77
N VAL A 45 20.12 -17.14 2.00
CA VAL A 45 20.61 -17.94 3.13
C VAL A 45 19.83 -19.24 3.25
N ALA A 46 18.49 -19.17 3.29
CA ALA A 46 17.60 -20.30 3.54
C ALA A 46 17.23 -21.05 2.27
N ALA A 47 17.00 -20.35 1.15
CA ALA A 47 16.67 -20.96 -0.14
C ALA A 47 17.89 -21.22 -1.05
N ASP A 48 19.10 -20.95 -0.54
CA ASP A 48 20.40 -21.15 -1.23
C ASP A 48 20.42 -20.58 -2.66
N GLN A 49 19.77 -19.44 -2.89
CA GLN A 49 19.76 -18.79 -4.18
C GLN A 49 21.04 -17.96 -4.36
N SER A 50 21.59 -17.99 -5.57
CA SER A 50 22.68 -17.08 -5.93
C SER A 50 22.22 -15.62 -5.84
N GLN A 51 23.16 -14.71 -5.60
CA GLN A 51 22.88 -13.27 -5.53
C GLN A 51 22.11 -12.77 -6.77
N VAL A 52 22.47 -13.27 -7.95
CA VAL A 52 21.81 -12.94 -9.22
C VAL A 52 20.37 -13.47 -9.27
N SER A 53 20.15 -14.72 -8.84
CA SER A 53 18.82 -15.32 -8.79
C SER A 53 17.93 -14.59 -7.78
N ALA A 54 18.42 -14.32 -6.57
CA ALA A 54 17.71 -13.60 -5.53
C ALA A 54 17.29 -12.20 -5.99
N THR A 55 18.17 -11.44 -6.65
CA THR A 55 17.83 -10.12 -7.19
C THR A 55 16.77 -10.20 -8.29
N ARG A 56 16.82 -11.21 -9.16
CA ARG A 56 15.81 -11.39 -10.22
C ARG A 56 14.45 -11.71 -9.63
N ILE A 57 14.40 -12.60 -8.63
CA ILE A 57 13.17 -12.98 -7.92
C ILE A 57 12.54 -11.76 -7.24
N THR A 58 13.33 -10.94 -6.55
CA THR A 58 12.81 -9.76 -5.85
C THR A 58 12.44 -8.60 -6.79
N SER A 59 13.03 -8.53 -7.99
CA SER A 59 12.73 -7.47 -8.97
C SER A 59 11.52 -7.80 -9.87
N PHE A 60 11.15 -9.08 -9.98
CA PHE A 60 10.08 -9.54 -10.86
C PHE A 60 8.71 -8.88 -10.56
N PRO A 61 8.27 -8.70 -9.30
CA PRO A 61 6.99 -8.04 -9.00
C PRO A 61 6.90 -6.60 -9.52
N THR A 62 8.03 -5.88 -9.61
CA THR A 62 8.06 -4.52 -10.16
C THR A 62 7.76 -4.54 -11.65
N ILE A 63 8.41 -5.44 -12.40
CA ILE A 63 8.20 -5.60 -13.85
C ILE A 63 6.75 -6.02 -14.12
N GLY A 64 6.26 -7.02 -13.39
CA GLY A 64 4.88 -7.47 -13.46
C GLY A 64 3.90 -6.32 -13.18
N GLY A 65 4.21 -5.47 -12.20
CA GLY A 65 3.43 -4.28 -11.86
C GLY A 65 3.32 -3.26 -13.00
N TRP A 66 4.39 -2.99 -13.73
CA TRP A 66 4.33 -2.08 -14.89
C TRP A 66 3.44 -2.64 -16.02
N VAL A 67 3.57 -3.94 -16.31
CA VAL A 67 2.76 -4.60 -17.33
C VAL A 67 1.29 -4.60 -16.94
N THR A 68 0.97 -4.94 -15.69
CA THR A 68 -0.41 -4.95 -15.22
C THR A 68 -0.98 -3.55 -15.09
N ALA A 69 -0.18 -2.52 -14.84
CA ALA A 69 -0.61 -1.12 -14.86
C ALA A 69 -1.06 -0.70 -16.27
N VAL A 70 -0.29 -1.04 -17.31
CA VAL A 70 -0.65 -0.75 -18.71
C VAL A 70 -1.95 -1.47 -19.09
N ILE A 71 -2.04 -2.77 -18.77
CA ILE A 71 -3.25 -3.56 -19.05
C ILE A 71 -4.45 -2.98 -18.28
N GLY A 72 -4.27 -2.66 -17.00
CA GLY A 72 -5.29 -2.04 -16.15
C GLY A 72 -5.77 -0.70 -16.71
N ALA A 73 -4.85 0.14 -17.21
CA ALA A 73 -5.17 1.41 -17.84
C ALA A 73 -5.97 1.23 -19.15
N LEU A 74 -5.61 0.24 -19.98
CA LEU A 74 -6.35 -0.07 -21.22
C LEU A 74 -7.77 -0.57 -20.91
N ILE A 75 -7.92 -1.43 -19.90
CA ILE A 75 -9.22 -1.93 -19.45
C ILE A 75 -10.05 -0.77 -18.87
N ALA A 76 -9.46 0.05 -18.00
CA ALA A 76 -10.12 1.22 -17.42
C ALA A 76 -10.60 2.20 -18.50
N ARG A 77 -9.80 2.43 -19.55
CA ARG A 77 -10.19 3.26 -20.71
C ARG A 77 -11.42 2.71 -21.45
N LYS A 78 -11.53 1.38 -21.59
CA LYS A 78 -12.63 0.74 -22.31
C LYS A 78 -13.92 0.64 -21.49
N TYR A 79 -13.83 0.24 -20.23
CA TYR A 79 -15.00 -0.06 -19.40
C TYR A 79 -15.42 1.10 -18.49
N ARG A 80 -14.56 2.10 -18.28
CA ARG A 80 -14.82 3.31 -17.47
C ARG A 80 -15.28 3.03 -16.04
N VAL A 81 -14.95 1.85 -15.50
CA VAL A 81 -15.22 1.42 -14.13
C VAL A 81 -13.94 0.92 -13.49
N LEU A 82 -13.59 1.48 -12.32
CA LEU A 82 -12.32 1.21 -11.64
C LEU A 82 -12.46 0.20 -10.49
N LYS A 83 -13.63 0.15 -9.82
CA LYS A 83 -13.89 -0.75 -8.67
C LYS A 83 -13.58 -2.22 -8.95
N PRO A 84 -14.08 -2.87 -10.02
CA PRO A 84 -13.80 -4.29 -10.25
C PRO A 84 -12.31 -4.57 -10.55
N ILE A 85 -11.60 -3.60 -11.13
CA ILE A 85 -10.15 -3.73 -11.40
C ILE A 85 -9.37 -3.73 -10.07
N ILE A 86 -9.72 -2.83 -9.15
CA ILE A 86 -9.08 -2.71 -7.83
C ILE A 86 -9.34 -3.97 -6.99
N ILE A 87 -10.59 -4.44 -6.94
CA ILE A 87 -10.96 -5.66 -6.20
C ILE A 87 -10.22 -6.88 -6.77
N PHE A 88 -10.14 -7.00 -8.11
CA PHE A 88 -9.40 -8.06 -8.76
C PHE A 88 -7.89 -8.00 -8.42
N GLY A 89 -7.30 -6.81 -8.43
CA GLY A 89 -5.91 -6.61 -8.02
C GLY A 89 -5.66 -7.07 -6.58
N MET A 90 -6.51 -6.61 -5.64
CA MET A 90 -6.43 -6.98 -4.22
C MET A 90 -6.61 -8.48 -3.97
N PHE A 91 -7.50 -9.11 -4.73
CA PHE A 91 -7.71 -10.55 -4.67
C PHE A 91 -6.45 -11.31 -5.13
N ILE A 92 -5.85 -10.90 -6.25
CA ILE A 92 -4.58 -11.49 -6.72
C ILE A 92 -3.47 -11.29 -5.69
N GLU A 93 -3.36 -10.10 -5.09
CA GLU A 93 -2.36 -9.83 -4.06
C GLU A 93 -2.51 -10.79 -2.88
N THR A 94 -3.72 -10.88 -2.33
CA THR A 94 -4.04 -11.75 -1.19
C THR A 94 -3.80 -13.22 -1.53
N LEU A 95 -4.17 -13.65 -2.74
CA LEU A 95 -3.90 -15.00 -3.24
C LEU A 95 -2.39 -15.25 -3.35
N ALA A 96 -1.62 -14.30 -3.88
CA ALA A 96 -0.19 -14.44 -4.07
C ALA A 96 0.56 -14.50 -2.73
N THR A 97 0.20 -13.67 -1.75
CA THR A 97 0.78 -13.73 -0.39
C THR A 97 0.36 -15.00 0.34
N GLY A 98 -0.90 -15.45 0.17
CA GLY A 98 -1.37 -16.73 0.70
C GLY A 98 -0.68 -17.92 0.07
N LEU A 99 -0.42 -17.90 -1.23
CA LEU A 99 0.32 -18.93 -1.94
C LEU A 99 1.80 -18.97 -1.53
N MET A 100 2.37 -17.81 -1.19
CA MET A 100 3.73 -17.68 -0.67
C MET A 100 3.90 -18.45 0.65
N LEU A 101 2.83 -18.58 1.46
CA LEU A 101 2.84 -19.38 2.68
C LEU A 101 3.07 -20.87 2.40
N ARG A 102 2.56 -21.40 1.29
CA ARG A 102 2.65 -22.82 0.95
C ARG A 102 3.86 -23.16 0.09
N TYR A 103 4.14 -22.35 -0.93
CA TYR A 103 5.16 -22.65 -1.94
C TYR A 103 6.46 -21.89 -1.73
N ARG A 104 6.49 -20.87 -0.85
CA ARG A 104 7.66 -20.02 -0.54
C ARG A 104 8.38 -19.38 -1.75
N THR A 105 7.81 -19.52 -2.94
CA THR A 105 8.14 -18.87 -4.21
C THR A 105 6.81 -18.54 -4.86
N SER A 106 6.23 -17.40 -4.50
CA SER A 106 5.01 -16.90 -5.13
C SER A 106 5.25 -15.45 -5.51
N HIS A 107 5.04 -15.14 -6.78
CA HIS A 107 5.25 -13.81 -7.34
C HIS A 107 3.90 -13.20 -7.66
N SER A 108 3.60 -12.03 -7.10
CA SER A 108 2.40 -11.29 -7.45
C SER A 108 2.69 -10.25 -8.53
N ALA A 109 1.88 -10.25 -9.59
CA ALA A 109 1.84 -9.15 -10.57
C ALA A 109 0.74 -8.12 -10.24
N SER A 110 0.11 -8.20 -9.06
CA SER A 110 -1.02 -7.34 -8.66
C SER A 110 -0.66 -5.85 -8.47
N ASN A 111 0.63 -5.53 -8.31
CA ASN A 111 1.11 -4.17 -8.02
C ASN A 111 0.68 -3.11 -9.05
N GLY A 112 0.29 -3.50 -10.27
CA GLY A 112 -0.24 -2.57 -11.28
C GLY A 112 -1.75 -2.36 -11.23
N PHE A 113 -2.50 -3.30 -10.65
CA PHE A 113 -3.97 -3.24 -10.62
C PHE A 113 -4.55 -2.51 -9.41
N ILE A 114 -3.70 -2.12 -8.44
CA ILE A 114 -4.14 -1.54 -7.17
C ILE A 114 -3.80 -0.04 -7.09
N PRO A 115 -2.53 0.40 -7.00
CA PRO A 115 -2.20 1.80 -6.78
C PRO A 115 -2.61 2.71 -7.94
N TYR A 116 -2.49 2.27 -9.19
CA TYR A 116 -2.75 3.13 -10.34
C TYR A 116 -4.24 3.42 -10.57
N PRO A 117 -5.16 2.43 -10.52
CA PRO A 117 -6.59 2.72 -10.58
C PRO A 117 -7.09 3.56 -9.40
N ILE A 118 -6.50 3.40 -8.21
CA ILE A 118 -6.83 4.21 -7.03
C ILE A 118 -6.36 5.65 -7.20
N GLN A 119 -5.14 5.85 -7.70
CA GLN A 119 -4.64 7.18 -7.99
C GLN A 119 -5.52 7.88 -9.03
N ALA A 120 -5.96 7.17 -10.08
CA ALA A 120 -6.93 7.69 -11.04
C ALA A 120 -8.29 8.01 -10.41
N LEU A 121 -8.76 7.19 -9.46
CA LEU A 121 -10.03 7.40 -8.77
C LEU A 121 -10.00 8.65 -7.87
N ILE A 122 -8.94 8.83 -7.09
CA ILE A 122 -8.70 10.02 -6.27
C ILE A 122 -8.61 11.27 -7.15
N GLN A 123 -7.90 11.17 -8.28
CA GLN A 123 -7.75 12.28 -9.22
C GLN A 123 -9.07 12.64 -9.90
N ALA A 124 -9.93 11.66 -10.18
CA ALA A 124 -11.27 11.89 -10.73
C ALA A 124 -12.23 12.53 -9.72
N ALA A 125 -12.05 12.28 -8.43
CA ALA A 125 -12.89 12.84 -7.36
C ALA A 125 -12.44 14.24 -6.91
N ALA A 126 -11.22 14.67 -7.25
CA ALA A 126 -10.66 15.95 -6.80
C ALA A 126 -10.96 17.10 -7.79
N PRO A 127 -11.31 18.31 -7.30
CA PRO A 127 -11.40 19.50 -8.15
C PRO A 127 -10.03 19.85 -8.73
N HIS A 128 -10.00 20.35 -9.96
CA HIS A 128 -8.76 20.62 -10.70
C HIS A 128 -7.77 21.53 -9.95
N GLU A 129 -8.28 22.53 -9.21
CA GLU A 129 -7.46 23.46 -8.42
C GLU A 129 -6.67 22.76 -7.30
N HIS A 130 -7.17 21.63 -6.77
CA HIS A 130 -6.56 20.90 -5.67
C HIS A 130 -6.04 19.51 -6.07
N LEU A 131 -6.09 19.15 -7.35
CA LEU A 131 -5.66 17.84 -7.86
C LEU A 131 -4.23 17.48 -7.45
N ALA A 132 -3.31 18.45 -7.54
CA ALA A 132 -1.92 18.27 -7.17
C ALA A 132 -1.76 18.02 -5.66
N LEU A 133 -2.50 18.76 -4.82
CA LEU A 133 -2.46 18.62 -3.38
C LEU A 133 -3.02 17.26 -2.93
N VAL A 134 -4.15 16.83 -3.50
CA VAL A 134 -4.76 15.54 -3.17
C VAL A 134 -3.86 14.38 -3.61
N THR A 135 -3.25 14.47 -4.80
CA THR A 135 -2.29 13.46 -5.27
C THR A 135 -1.06 13.39 -4.36
N ALA A 136 -0.49 14.54 -3.97
CA ALA A 136 0.64 14.60 -3.06
C ALA A 136 0.30 14.00 -1.68
N GLY A 137 -0.89 14.29 -1.15
CA GLY A 137 -1.38 13.72 0.11
C GLY A 137 -1.49 12.20 0.05
N TRP A 138 -2.03 11.65 -1.04
CA TRP A 138 -2.10 10.21 -1.27
C TRP A 138 -0.71 9.56 -1.33
N THR A 139 0.21 10.14 -2.10
CA THR A 139 1.59 9.63 -2.22
C THR A 139 2.32 9.70 -0.88
N ALA A 140 2.09 10.74 -0.07
CA ALA A 140 2.66 10.83 1.28
C ALA A 140 2.18 9.68 2.17
N ILE A 141 0.87 9.38 2.20
CA ILE A 141 0.30 8.26 2.96
C ILE A 141 0.93 6.93 2.50
N TYR A 142 1.06 6.73 1.19
CA TYR A 142 1.66 5.53 0.62
C TYR A 142 3.10 5.28 1.11
N TYR A 143 3.95 6.32 1.11
CA TYR A 143 5.33 6.18 1.57
C TYR A 143 5.46 6.07 3.09
N VAL A 144 4.55 6.69 3.86
CA VAL A 144 4.48 6.49 5.31
C VAL A 144 4.16 5.02 5.61
N ALA A 145 3.13 4.47 4.97
CA ALA A 145 2.72 3.08 5.14
C ALA A 145 3.83 2.08 4.78
N PHE A 146 4.61 2.40 3.75
CA PHE A 146 5.79 1.64 3.36
C PHE A 146 6.87 1.60 4.44
N GLY A 147 7.15 2.75 5.09
CA GLY A 147 8.06 2.83 6.22
C GLY A 147 7.57 2.05 7.43
N VAL A 148 6.26 2.13 7.72
CA VAL A 148 5.62 1.35 8.79
C VAL A 148 5.75 -0.14 8.54
N GLY A 149 5.48 -0.62 7.31
CA GLY A 149 5.64 -2.04 6.97
C GLY A 149 7.08 -2.54 7.15
N ALA A 150 8.07 -1.72 6.77
CA ALA A 150 9.48 -2.03 7.01
C ALA A 150 9.80 -2.09 8.52
N ALA A 151 9.29 -1.15 9.33
CA ALA A 151 9.49 -1.14 10.77
C ALA A 151 8.87 -2.36 11.48
N ILE A 152 7.65 -2.77 11.11
CA ILE A 152 7.01 -3.97 11.65
C ILE A 152 7.83 -5.22 11.28
N SER A 153 8.29 -5.32 10.03
CA SER A 153 9.16 -6.43 9.62
C SER A 153 10.48 -6.45 10.38
N GLY A 154 11.07 -5.28 10.64
CA GLY A 154 12.29 -5.15 11.43
C GLY A 154 12.09 -5.62 12.87
N ALA A 155 11.01 -5.18 13.51
CA ALA A 155 10.65 -5.62 14.85
C ALA A 155 10.41 -7.14 14.92
N MET A 156 9.74 -7.72 13.92
CA MET A 156 9.57 -9.18 13.84
C MET A 156 10.91 -9.90 13.70
N TRP A 157 11.80 -9.39 12.82
CA TRP A 157 13.12 -9.96 12.64
C TRP A 157 13.95 -9.95 13.93
N THR A 158 14.00 -8.81 14.62
CA THR A 158 14.81 -8.64 15.84
C THR A 158 14.30 -9.47 17.01
N ASN A 159 13.01 -9.81 17.05
CA ASN A 159 12.45 -10.62 18.13
C ASN A 159 12.49 -12.12 17.81
N ILE A 160 12.21 -12.52 16.56
CA ILE A 160 12.08 -13.94 16.20
C ILE A 160 13.45 -14.57 15.88
N VAL A 161 14.29 -13.90 15.09
CA VAL A 161 15.52 -14.52 14.58
C VAL A 161 16.52 -14.85 15.70
N PRO A 162 16.83 -13.97 16.67
CA PRO A 162 17.78 -14.29 17.74
C PRO A 162 17.30 -15.41 18.67
N ASP A 163 16.01 -15.43 18.99
CA ASP A 163 15.40 -16.47 19.82
C ASP A 163 15.52 -17.84 19.13
N LYS A 164 15.21 -17.91 17.84
CA LYS A 164 15.31 -19.14 17.04
C LYS A 164 16.76 -19.56 16.79
N LEU A 165 17.67 -18.61 16.56
CA LEU A 165 19.11 -18.89 16.44
C LEU A 165 19.64 -19.53 17.72
N THR A 166 19.25 -19.04 18.90
CA THR A 166 19.71 -19.58 20.19
C THR A 166 19.28 -21.04 20.35
N ASN A 167 18.05 -21.36 19.94
CA ASN A 167 17.51 -22.72 19.97
C ASN A 167 18.22 -23.66 18.98
N TYR A 168 18.47 -23.23 17.73
CA TYR A 168 19.08 -24.10 16.72
C TYR A 168 20.61 -24.16 16.77
N LEU A 169 21.28 -23.15 17.33
CA LEU A 169 22.74 -23.10 17.48
C LEU A 169 23.22 -23.62 18.85
N GLN A 170 22.41 -24.45 19.52
CA GLN A 170 22.75 -25.11 20.79
C GLN A 170 23.15 -24.13 21.91
N GLY A 171 22.60 -22.91 21.91
CA GLY A 171 22.90 -21.89 22.91
C GLY A 171 24.31 -21.27 22.83
N ASN A 172 25.07 -21.49 21.75
CA ASN A 172 26.38 -20.86 21.60
C ASN A 172 26.25 -19.37 21.26
N ALA A 173 26.32 -18.51 22.28
CA ALA A 173 26.11 -17.08 22.17
C ALA A 173 27.02 -16.39 21.14
N THR A 174 28.27 -16.85 20.98
CA THR A 174 29.24 -16.28 20.03
C THR A 174 28.84 -16.58 18.59
N LEU A 175 28.40 -17.81 18.32
CA LEU A 175 27.88 -18.24 17.02
C LEU A 175 26.56 -17.55 16.68
N VAL A 176 25.67 -17.36 17.66
CA VAL A 176 24.41 -16.62 17.49
C VAL A 176 24.67 -15.16 17.15
N ALA A 177 25.57 -14.49 17.88
CA ALA A 177 25.92 -13.10 17.63
C ALA A 177 26.56 -12.91 16.25
N ALA A 178 27.47 -13.82 15.86
CA ALA A 178 28.08 -13.80 14.54
C ALA A 178 27.03 -14.01 13.44
N ALA A 179 26.19 -15.04 13.56
CA ALA A 179 25.14 -15.39 12.59
C ALA A 179 24.10 -14.27 12.40
N TYR A 180 23.76 -13.56 13.47
CA TYR A 180 22.81 -12.44 13.42
C TYR A 180 23.43 -11.15 12.88
N ALA A 181 24.69 -10.87 13.20
CA ALA A 181 25.37 -9.64 12.77
C ALA A 181 25.59 -9.58 11.25
N ASP A 182 25.97 -10.70 10.64
CA ASP A 182 26.16 -10.79 9.19
C ASP A 182 25.65 -12.12 8.61
N PRO A 183 24.33 -12.28 8.43
CA PRO A 183 23.75 -13.51 7.93
C PRO A 183 24.17 -13.83 6.47
N LEU A 184 24.55 -12.82 5.69
CA LEU A 184 24.93 -13.01 4.28
C LEU A 184 26.36 -13.53 4.16
N THR A 185 27.31 -12.96 4.91
CA THR A 185 28.70 -13.44 4.91
C THR A 185 28.80 -14.84 5.52
N ASN A 186 28.09 -15.11 6.62
CA ASN A 186 28.09 -16.43 7.24
C ASN A 186 27.49 -17.52 6.34
N ALA A 187 26.52 -17.18 5.49
CA ALA A 187 25.98 -18.12 4.51
C ALA A 187 26.99 -18.54 3.43
N THR A 188 27.99 -17.70 3.14
CA THR A 188 29.11 -18.05 2.25
C THR A 188 30.21 -18.84 2.95
N GLN A 189 30.41 -18.61 4.25
CA GLN A 189 31.40 -19.32 5.06
C GLN A 189 30.95 -20.74 5.45
N TRP A 190 29.65 -20.94 5.65
CA TRP A 190 29.08 -22.24 5.98
C TRP A 190 28.45 -22.89 4.74
N PRO A 191 29.05 -23.96 4.17
CA PRO A 191 28.47 -24.63 3.02
C PRO A 191 27.14 -25.29 3.38
N VAL A 192 26.30 -25.49 2.35
CA VAL A 192 25.00 -26.16 2.46
C VAL A 192 25.18 -27.55 3.05
N GLY A 193 24.34 -27.91 4.03
CA GLY A 193 24.41 -29.21 4.71
C GLY A 193 25.16 -29.20 6.05
N THR A 194 25.80 -28.09 6.42
CA THR A 194 26.29 -27.89 7.78
C THR A 194 25.13 -27.61 8.75
N TRP A 195 25.22 -28.12 9.98
CA TRP A 195 24.18 -27.94 10.99
C TRP A 195 24.00 -26.47 11.39
N GLN A 196 25.08 -25.68 11.35
CA GLN A 196 25.04 -24.24 11.62
C GLN A 196 24.18 -23.52 10.56
N ARG A 197 24.39 -23.83 9.28
CA ARG A 197 23.62 -23.23 8.20
C ARG A 197 22.16 -23.69 8.19
N ASP A 198 21.89 -24.97 8.47
CA ASP A 198 20.51 -25.46 8.60
C ASP A 198 19.78 -24.75 9.76
N GLY A 199 20.46 -24.52 10.89
CA GLY A 199 19.90 -23.78 12.02
C GLY A 199 19.56 -22.32 11.68
N VAL A 200 20.45 -21.62 10.97
CA VAL A 200 20.19 -20.24 10.53
C VAL A 200 19.09 -20.19 9.46
N ALA A 201 19.10 -21.12 8.51
CA ALA A 201 18.08 -21.24 7.48
C ALA A 201 16.69 -21.42 8.11
N ARG A 202 16.56 -22.34 9.06
CA ARG A 202 15.28 -22.58 9.78
C ARG A 202 14.80 -21.38 10.58
N ALA A 203 15.70 -20.66 11.26
CA ALA A 203 15.33 -19.46 12.01
C ALA A 203 14.77 -18.35 11.10
N GLN A 204 15.42 -18.11 9.96
CA GLN A 204 14.96 -17.13 8.98
C GLN A 204 13.69 -17.58 8.27
N ASP A 205 13.55 -18.87 8.04
CA ASP A 205 12.39 -19.49 7.43
C ASP A 205 11.12 -19.36 8.29
N GLU A 206 11.26 -19.53 9.60
CA GLU A 206 10.18 -19.27 10.56
C GLU A 206 9.85 -17.77 10.66
N ALA A 207 10.87 -16.91 10.71
CA ALA A 207 10.67 -15.47 10.71
C ALA A 207 9.90 -15.02 9.46
N GLN A 208 10.36 -15.44 8.27
CA GLN A 208 9.71 -15.13 7.00
C GLN A 208 8.27 -15.65 6.94
N ARG A 209 7.99 -16.84 7.50
CA ARG A 209 6.63 -17.39 7.58
C ARG A 209 5.71 -16.49 8.40
N VAL A 210 6.17 -16.00 9.56
CA VAL A 210 5.37 -15.07 10.39
C VAL A 210 5.13 -13.76 9.63
N MET A 211 6.13 -13.22 8.94
CA MET A 211 5.97 -12.00 8.13
C MET A 211 4.94 -12.17 7.01
N VAL A 212 4.94 -13.32 6.34
CA VAL A 212 3.96 -13.65 5.28
C VAL A 212 2.54 -13.79 5.85
N ILE A 213 2.38 -14.37 7.04
CA ILE A 213 1.08 -14.47 7.71
C ILE A 213 0.54 -13.06 8.00
N VAL A 214 1.36 -12.21 8.64
CA VAL A 214 0.99 -10.84 8.98
C VAL A 214 0.65 -10.05 7.71
N GLY A 215 1.48 -10.13 6.67
CA GLY A 215 1.22 -9.50 5.37
C GLY A 215 -0.10 -9.97 4.74
N THR A 216 -0.39 -11.27 4.79
CA THR A 216 -1.64 -11.82 4.23
C THR A 216 -2.87 -11.33 4.98
N VAL A 217 -2.83 -11.24 6.32
CA VAL A 217 -3.93 -10.68 7.12
C VAL A 217 -4.17 -9.22 6.75
N ILE A 218 -3.11 -8.44 6.56
CA ILE A 218 -3.21 -7.01 6.20
C ILE A 218 -3.75 -6.86 4.77
N SER A 219 -3.27 -7.66 3.80
CA SER A 219 -3.84 -7.70 2.44
C SER A 219 -5.31 -8.07 2.44
N PHE A 220 -5.72 -9.02 3.30
CA PHE A 220 -7.12 -9.40 3.44
C PHE A 220 -7.98 -8.27 4.01
N ILE A 221 -7.49 -7.52 5.00
CA ILE A 221 -8.15 -6.29 5.49
C ILE A 221 -8.27 -5.28 4.35
N GLY A 222 -7.20 -5.09 3.56
CA GLY A 222 -7.22 -4.26 2.34
C GLY A 222 -8.31 -4.67 1.36
N LEU A 223 -8.46 -5.97 1.09
CA LEU A 223 -9.52 -6.52 0.23
C LEU A 223 -10.92 -6.22 0.79
N LEU A 224 -11.14 -6.39 2.09
CA LEU A 224 -12.43 -6.07 2.71
C LEU A 224 -12.73 -4.57 2.60
N THR A 225 -11.75 -3.70 2.84
CA THR A 225 -11.94 -2.25 2.66
C THR A 225 -12.28 -1.90 1.20
N ALA A 226 -11.68 -2.58 0.22
CA ALA A 226 -12.00 -2.38 -1.19
C ALA A 226 -13.42 -2.84 -1.58
N ILE A 227 -13.96 -3.86 -0.92
CA ILE A 227 -15.30 -4.36 -1.19
C ILE A 227 -16.37 -3.45 -0.57
N PHE A 228 -16.18 -3.07 0.69
CA PHE A 228 -17.19 -2.34 1.48
C PHE A 228 -17.16 -0.83 1.30
N LEU A 229 -15.99 -0.23 1.05
CA LEU A 229 -15.83 1.22 1.12
C LEU A 229 -15.62 1.90 -0.25
N LEU A 230 -15.30 1.15 -1.30
CA LEU A 230 -15.38 1.69 -2.66
C LEU A 230 -16.81 1.64 -3.17
N GLU A 231 -17.32 2.76 -3.64
CA GLU A 231 -18.49 2.83 -4.49
C GLU A 231 -18.10 2.83 -5.98
N ASN A 232 -19.06 2.50 -6.84
CA ASN A 232 -18.84 2.47 -8.29
C ASN A 232 -18.78 3.89 -8.86
N LEU A 233 -17.60 4.51 -8.88
CA LEU A 233 -17.42 5.74 -9.65
C LEU A 233 -17.23 5.40 -11.13
N ARG A 234 -18.17 5.84 -11.96
CA ARG A 234 -18.08 5.75 -13.42
C ARG A 234 -17.41 7.01 -13.92
N LEU A 235 -16.35 6.87 -14.71
CA LEU A 235 -15.63 8.01 -15.30
C LEU A 235 -16.52 8.67 -16.38
N PRO A 236 -17.00 9.92 -16.18
CA PRO A 236 -17.75 10.64 -17.21
C PRO A 236 -16.80 11.19 -18.31
N ASP A 237 -17.34 11.49 -19.49
CA ASP A 237 -16.58 12.09 -20.60
C ASP A 237 -16.31 13.59 -20.44
N THR A 238 -16.93 14.21 -19.43
CA THR A 238 -16.76 15.62 -19.11
C THR A 238 -15.41 15.84 -18.42
N GLN A 239 -14.63 16.81 -18.90
CA GLN A 239 -13.47 17.28 -18.17
C GLN A 239 -13.93 17.83 -16.82
N SER A 240 -13.19 17.57 -15.75
CA SER A 240 -13.50 18.13 -14.43
C SER A 240 -13.44 19.67 -14.40
N LEU A 241 -12.97 20.32 -15.48
CA LEU A 241 -13.06 21.78 -15.66
C LEU A 241 -14.50 22.26 -15.67
N GLU A 242 -15.37 21.72 -16.55
CA GLU A 242 -16.78 22.14 -16.65
C GLU A 242 -17.55 21.86 -15.37
N GLU A 243 -17.29 20.71 -14.74
CA GLU A 243 -17.92 20.34 -13.48
C GLU A 243 -17.46 21.26 -12.34
N SER A 244 -16.16 21.53 -12.22
CA SER A 244 -15.60 22.43 -11.20
C SER A 244 -16.08 23.88 -11.36
N GLU A 245 -16.20 24.38 -12.60
CA GLU A 245 -16.76 25.70 -12.88
C GLU A 245 -18.23 25.78 -12.46
N GLU A 246 -19.03 24.76 -12.75
CA GLU A 246 -20.45 24.71 -12.35
C GLU A 246 -20.62 24.65 -10.82
N TYR A 247 -19.72 23.94 -10.11
CA TYR A 247 -19.70 23.88 -8.64
C TYR A 247 -19.27 25.19 -7.99
N ILE A 248 -18.20 25.83 -8.48
CA ILE A 248 -17.77 27.14 -7.98
C ILE A 248 -18.93 28.14 -8.15
N THR A 249 -19.58 28.14 -9.31
CA THR A 249 -20.72 29.02 -9.58
C THR A 249 -21.90 28.77 -8.63
N LYS A 250 -22.17 27.50 -8.27
CA LYS A 250 -23.23 27.13 -7.30
C LYS A 250 -22.84 27.50 -5.86
N ALA A 251 -21.58 27.31 -5.48
CA ALA A 251 -21.04 27.66 -4.16
C ALA A 251 -21.05 29.19 -3.95
N GLU A 252 -20.61 29.96 -4.95
CA GLU A 252 -20.68 31.42 -4.96
C GLU A 252 -22.13 31.92 -4.86
N LYS A 253 -23.07 31.29 -5.59
CA LYS A 253 -24.50 31.61 -5.47
C LYS A 253 -25.03 31.31 -4.07
N LYS A 254 -24.65 30.18 -3.46
CA LYS A 254 -25.06 29.81 -2.09
C LYS A 254 -24.48 30.78 -1.06
N GLN A 255 -23.22 31.18 -1.21
CA GLN A 255 -22.56 32.16 -0.34
C GLN A 255 -23.16 33.56 -0.49
N LYS A 256 -23.41 34.02 -1.72
CA LYS A 256 -24.14 35.27 -1.98
C LYS A 256 -25.52 35.23 -1.34
N LYS A 257 -26.27 34.13 -1.50
CA LYS A 257 -27.61 33.98 -0.91
C LYS A 257 -27.56 33.98 0.63
N ALA A 258 -26.57 33.32 1.24
CA ALA A 258 -26.38 33.34 2.69
C ALA A 258 -26.00 34.74 3.20
N LEU A 259 -25.16 35.47 2.47
CA LEU A 259 -24.80 36.85 2.77
C LEU A 259 -25.99 37.80 2.62
N THR A 260 -26.79 37.66 1.56
CA THR A 260 -28.03 38.43 1.37
C THR A 260 -29.04 38.15 2.49
N VAL A 261 -29.19 36.89 2.90
CA VAL A 261 -30.08 36.52 4.02
C VAL A 261 -29.58 37.09 5.35
N ALA A 262 -28.26 37.12 5.58
CA ALA A 262 -27.67 37.75 6.77
C ALA A 262 -27.91 39.27 6.79
N VAL A 263 -27.69 39.95 5.65
CA VAL A 263 -27.92 41.40 5.50
C VAL A 263 -29.41 41.76 5.65
N VAL A 264 -30.32 40.92 5.16
CA VAL A 264 -31.78 41.12 5.32
C VAL A 264 -32.23 40.84 6.76
N ARG A 265 -31.57 39.95 7.49
CA ARG A 265 -31.90 39.61 8.88
C ARG A 265 -31.46 40.68 9.88
N ASP A 266 -30.30 41.31 9.65
CA ASP A 266 -29.73 42.28 10.60
C ASP A 266 -30.10 43.74 10.27
N GLY A 267 -30.69 44.02 9.10
CA GLY A 267 -31.00 45.37 8.64
C GLY A 267 -29.74 46.23 8.45
N PRO A 268 -29.82 47.38 7.74
CA PRO A 268 -28.69 48.29 7.70
C PRO A 268 -28.44 48.80 9.12
N VAL A 269 -27.31 48.43 9.72
CA VAL A 269 -26.85 49.02 10.98
C VAL A 269 -26.72 50.52 10.70
N ALA A 270 -27.66 51.29 11.22
CA ALA A 270 -27.63 52.74 11.15
C ALA A 270 -26.33 53.20 11.81
N ALA A 271 -25.46 53.83 11.02
CA ALA A 271 -24.30 54.54 11.53
C ALA A 271 -24.81 55.68 12.42
N GLN A 272 -24.54 55.57 13.72
CA GLN A 272 -24.50 56.67 14.67
C GLN A 272 -23.19 56.56 15.45
#